data_AF-A0A3N5JDN9-F1
#
_entry.id   AF-A0A3N5JDN9-F1
#
_cell.length_a   1.000
_cell.length_b   1.000
_cell.length_c   1.000
_cell.angle_alpha   90.00
_cell.angle_beta   90.00
_cell.angle_gamma   90.00
#
_symmetry.space_group_name_H-M   'P 1'
#
loop_
_entity.id
_entity.type
_entity.pdbx_description
1 polymer ?
#
loop_
_entity_poly.entity_id
_entity_poly.type
_entity_poly.pdbx_seq_one_letter_code
_entity_poly.pdbx_strand_id
1 'polypeptide(L)'
;MSHPRIITFCLLLALATALPLQAQDTLPGPNWARRDALQAAAAVDVLAELKPLFEHVRAGRDDALLQALQRIAGAEQWPPPARERILHAFALGLGDLPTGSVGPGILDFLLAYRPQTRVAHPDTDLVGVPLFDIATATTGVVNAWERQAGRDSARGLLPPRGADPGWASQWTGAYLAAGPARRQGFADALDTASPEQVRELAAAAVDKLTRTPDMTLVAARCAMLLADSALLREVLATGRGPGLAAALQWADAALPESERIDLLQRLSHDAPPASAALAIAALAPGLLQHPEVADWLFALLADPALGAAAALTLSHSDAPAVQGRLADLAAAGDALSARRAAVAIEAARRTNAGGER
;
A
#
# COMPACT_ATOMS: atom_id res chain seq x y z
N MET A 1 8.80 -32.75 31.88
CA MET A 1 7.74 -33.62 31.33
C MET A 1 6.58 -32.70 30.97
N SER A 2 6.55 -32.19 29.73
CA SER A 2 5.71 -32.69 28.61
C SER A 2 4.24 -32.31 28.81
N HIS A 3 3.52 -31.56 27.98
CA HIS A 3 3.76 -30.84 26.72
C HIS A 3 2.62 -29.79 26.57
N PRO A 4 2.80 -28.77 25.71
CA PRO A 4 1.91 -27.62 25.50
C PRO A 4 0.78 -27.96 24.51
N ARG A 5 -0.43 -27.44 24.76
CA ARG A 5 -1.58 -27.57 23.81
C ARG A 5 -2.45 -26.32 23.67
N ILE A 6 -1.99 -25.14 24.08
CA ILE A 6 -2.85 -23.92 24.10
C ILE A 6 -2.43 -22.85 23.07
N ILE A 7 -1.31 -23.00 22.37
CA ILE A 7 -0.82 -22.01 21.37
C ILE A 7 -1.16 -22.45 19.93
N THR A 8 -2.33 -23.05 19.74
CA THR A 8 -2.95 -23.26 18.41
C THR A 8 -4.16 -22.35 18.21
N PHE A 9 -4.54 -21.54 19.21
CA PHE A 9 -5.81 -20.81 19.17
C PHE A 9 -5.73 -19.36 18.67
N CYS A 10 -4.57 -18.70 18.70
CA CYS A 10 -4.45 -17.31 18.21
C CYS A 10 -4.24 -17.18 16.69
N LEU A 11 -3.93 -18.28 15.99
CA LEU A 11 -3.89 -18.32 14.51
C LEU A 11 -5.25 -18.70 13.89
N LEU A 12 -6.27 -18.99 14.72
CA LEU A 12 -7.65 -19.25 14.31
C LEU A 12 -8.61 -18.08 14.61
N LEU A 13 -8.23 -17.13 15.45
CA LEU A 13 -9.08 -15.95 15.76
C LEU A 13 -8.94 -14.79 14.75
N ALA A 14 -7.91 -14.79 13.89
CA ALA A 14 -7.87 -13.96 12.70
C ALA A 14 -8.64 -14.57 11.50
N LEU A 15 -9.17 -15.80 11.66
CA LEU A 15 -10.03 -16.49 10.68
C LEU A 15 -11.50 -16.58 11.11
N ALA A 16 -11.88 -16.07 12.28
CA ALA A 16 -13.23 -16.28 12.85
C ALA A 16 -14.16 -15.04 12.85
N THR A 17 -13.80 -13.96 12.13
CA THR A 17 -14.79 -12.97 11.66
C THR A 17 -14.91 -12.93 10.13
N ALA A 18 -14.28 -13.90 9.44
CA ALA A 18 -14.73 -14.26 8.12
C ALA A 18 -16.13 -14.87 8.26
N LEU A 19 -17.10 -14.30 7.55
CA LEU A 19 -18.35 -14.99 7.24
C LEU A 19 -18.03 -16.46 6.91
N PRO A 20 -18.90 -17.42 7.27
CA PRO A 20 -18.60 -18.83 7.04
C PRO A 20 -18.30 -19.02 5.56
N LEU A 21 -17.06 -19.38 5.26
CA LEU A 21 -16.65 -19.95 3.97
C LEU A 21 -17.30 -21.33 3.88
N GLN A 22 -18.62 -21.31 3.70
CA GLN A 22 -19.35 -22.42 3.12
C GLN A 22 -19.02 -22.43 1.62
N ALA A 23 -18.69 -23.62 1.14
CA ALA A 23 -18.30 -24.00 -0.20
C ALA A 23 -16.82 -23.74 -0.56
N GLN A 24 -16.20 -24.82 -1.04
CA GLN A 24 -14.96 -24.83 -1.78
C GLN A 24 -15.12 -23.99 -3.06
N ASP A 25 -14.94 -22.67 -2.97
CA ASP A 25 -14.63 -21.87 -4.14
C ASP A 25 -13.12 -22.02 -4.40
N THR A 26 -12.76 -22.99 -5.23
CA THR A 26 -11.46 -22.94 -5.91
C THR A 26 -11.31 -21.57 -6.53
N LEU A 27 -10.24 -20.84 -6.20
CA LEU A 27 -9.92 -19.57 -6.85
C LEU A 27 -10.11 -19.75 -8.36
N PRO A 28 -10.90 -18.89 -9.03
CA PRO A 28 -11.23 -19.10 -10.43
C PRO A 28 -9.94 -19.13 -11.24
N GLY A 29 -9.75 -20.22 -11.99
CA GLY A 29 -8.62 -20.37 -12.89
C GLY A 29 -8.65 -19.36 -14.04
N PRO A 30 -7.54 -19.23 -14.79
CA PRO A 30 -7.55 -18.43 -16.01
C PRO A 30 -8.53 -19.03 -17.03
N ASN A 31 -9.30 -18.18 -17.70
CA ASN A 31 -10.21 -18.56 -18.78
C ASN A 31 -9.83 -17.96 -20.14
N TRP A 32 -8.74 -17.17 -20.18
CA TRP A 32 -8.14 -16.64 -21.39
C TRP A 32 -6.62 -16.76 -21.34
N ALA A 33 -6.04 -17.08 -22.51
CA ALA A 33 -4.62 -16.79 -22.75
C ALA A 33 -4.43 -15.27 -22.86
N ARG A 34 -3.42 -14.72 -22.16
CA ARG A 34 -3.18 -13.27 -22.07
C ARG A 34 -3.07 -12.61 -23.45
N ARG A 35 -2.31 -13.22 -24.37
CA ARG A 35 -2.09 -12.68 -25.72
C ARG A 35 -3.40 -12.57 -26.49
N ASP A 36 -4.22 -13.61 -26.46
CA ASP A 36 -5.46 -13.68 -27.22
C ASP A 36 -6.52 -12.72 -26.65
N ALA A 37 -6.55 -12.56 -25.33
CA ALA A 37 -7.40 -11.56 -24.67
C ALA A 37 -7.01 -10.13 -25.04
N LEU A 38 -5.71 -9.82 -25.10
CA LEU A 38 -5.23 -8.50 -25.53
C LEU A 38 -5.56 -8.22 -27.00
N GLN A 39 -5.43 -9.24 -27.87
CA GLN A 39 -5.82 -9.12 -29.27
C GLN A 39 -7.32 -8.90 -29.43
N ALA A 40 -8.15 -9.64 -28.70
CA ALA A 40 -9.59 -9.45 -28.68
C ALA A 40 -9.97 -8.05 -28.17
N ALA A 41 -9.28 -7.56 -27.14
CA ALA A 41 -9.50 -6.23 -26.59
C ALA A 41 -9.11 -5.11 -27.57
N ALA A 42 -8.17 -5.35 -28.48
CA ALA A 42 -7.75 -4.40 -29.50
C ALA A 42 -8.71 -4.32 -30.71
N ALA A 43 -9.71 -5.21 -30.80
CA ALA A 43 -10.65 -5.26 -31.91
C ALA A 43 -11.69 -4.11 -31.88
N VAL A 44 -11.76 -3.33 -30.80
CA VAL A 44 -12.69 -2.20 -30.64
C VAL A 44 -11.92 -0.89 -30.54
N ASP A 45 -12.41 0.13 -31.24
CA ASP A 45 -11.95 1.51 -31.08
C ASP A 45 -12.46 2.08 -29.75
N VAL A 46 -11.62 1.98 -28.72
CA VAL A 46 -11.95 2.46 -27.38
C VAL A 46 -12.23 3.96 -27.36
N LEU A 47 -11.53 4.78 -28.15
CA LEU A 47 -11.73 6.23 -28.12
C LEU A 47 -13.11 6.61 -28.68
N ALA A 48 -13.54 5.93 -29.75
CA ALA A 48 -14.86 6.12 -30.33
C ALA A 48 -15.98 5.80 -29.30
N GLU A 49 -15.80 4.76 -28.49
CA GLU A 49 -16.79 4.35 -27.48
C GLU A 49 -16.73 5.20 -26.19
N LEU A 50 -15.55 5.71 -25.82
CA LEU A 50 -15.40 6.58 -24.64
C LEU A 50 -16.02 7.96 -24.85
N LYS A 51 -15.94 8.50 -26.07
CA LYS A 51 -16.44 9.85 -26.39
C LYS A 51 -17.90 10.08 -25.94
N PRO A 52 -18.89 9.25 -26.34
CA PRO A 52 -20.28 9.46 -25.90
C PRO A 52 -20.45 9.30 -24.38
N LEU A 53 -19.68 8.42 -23.72
CA LEU A 53 -19.73 8.28 -22.26
C LEU A 53 -19.32 9.58 -21.56
N PHE A 54 -18.19 10.17 -21.95
CA PHE A 54 -17.75 11.43 -21.37
C PHE A 54 -18.63 12.63 -21.78
N GLU A 55 -19.35 12.57 -22.90
CA GLU A 55 -20.40 13.55 -23.21
C GLU A 55 -21.57 13.45 -22.24
N HIS A 56 -21.96 12.24 -21.80
CA HIS A 56 -22.97 12.09 -20.75
C HIS A 56 -22.49 12.63 -19.39
N VAL A 57 -21.23 12.35 -19.02
CA VAL A 57 -20.61 12.88 -17.79
C VAL A 57 -20.63 14.41 -17.78
N ARG A 58 -20.14 15.06 -18.85
CA ARG A 58 -20.10 16.53 -18.95
C ARG A 58 -21.49 17.16 -18.95
N ALA A 59 -22.49 16.45 -19.46
CA ALA A 59 -23.88 16.90 -19.47
C ALA A 59 -24.63 16.59 -18.16
N GLY A 60 -24.01 15.93 -17.18
CA GLY A 60 -24.66 15.53 -15.92
C GLY A 60 -25.81 14.54 -16.11
N ARG A 61 -25.75 13.69 -17.14
CA ARG A 61 -26.82 12.74 -17.50
C ARG A 61 -26.52 11.34 -16.95
N ASP A 62 -26.55 11.19 -15.63
CA ASP A 62 -26.17 9.94 -14.95
C ASP A 62 -27.03 8.74 -15.38
N ASP A 63 -28.34 8.89 -15.53
CA ASP A 63 -29.21 7.78 -15.97
C ASP A 63 -28.84 7.29 -17.37
N ALA A 64 -28.58 8.21 -18.30
CA ALA A 64 -28.18 7.88 -19.66
C ALA A 64 -26.76 7.27 -19.69
N LEU A 65 -25.86 7.76 -18.85
CA LEU A 65 -24.53 7.20 -18.69
C LEU A 65 -24.60 5.76 -18.15
N LEU A 66 -25.40 5.52 -17.12
CA LEU A 66 -25.57 4.19 -16.54
C LEU A 66 -26.12 3.21 -17.58
N GLN A 67 -27.15 3.61 -18.33
CA GLN A 67 -27.69 2.81 -19.43
C GLN A 67 -26.63 2.52 -20.50
N ALA A 68 -25.81 3.50 -20.86
CA ALA A 68 -24.73 3.32 -21.84
C ALA A 68 -23.66 2.33 -21.34
N LEU A 69 -23.27 2.41 -20.07
CA LEU A 69 -22.32 1.49 -19.44
C LEU A 69 -22.88 0.06 -19.37
N GLN A 70 -24.16 -0.09 -18.99
CA GLN A 70 -24.84 -1.39 -18.98
C GLN A 70 -24.95 -2.00 -20.38
N ARG A 71 -25.25 -1.17 -21.40
CA ARG A 71 -25.25 -1.59 -22.80
C ARG A 71 -23.89 -2.11 -23.23
N ILE A 72 -22.80 -1.43 -22.88
CA ILE A 72 -21.43 -1.87 -23.19
C ILE A 72 -21.13 -3.19 -22.48
N ALA A 73 -21.47 -3.31 -21.19
CA ALA A 73 -21.27 -4.52 -20.40
C ALA A 73 -22.03 -5.74 -20.97
N GLY A 74 -23.23 -5.53 -21.52
CA GLY A 74 -24.09 -6.55 -22.10
C GLY A 74 -23.94 -6.75 -23.61
N ALA A 75 -23.03 -6.03 -24.29
CA ALA A 75 -22.89 -6.07 -25.75
C ALA A 75 -22.41 -7.44 -26.24
N GLU A 76 -23.30 -8.30 -26.73
CA GLU A 76 -22.95 -9.66 -27.19
C GLU A 76 -22.05 -9.66 -28.43
N GLN A 77 -22.10 -8.60 -29.24
CA GLN A 77 -21.25 -8.45 -30.43
C GLN A 77 -19.75 -8.28 -30.10
N TRP A 78 -19.41 -7.99 -28.85
CA TRP A 78 -18.03 -7.81 -28.42
C TRP A 78 -17.61 -8.89 -27.44
N PRO A 79 -16.41 -9.47 -27.60
CA PRO A 79 -15.89 -10.43 -26.65
C PRO A 79 -15.63 -9.73 -25.30
N PRO A 80 -15.69 -10.45 -24.17
CA PRO A 80 -15.51 -9.87 -22.84
C PRO A 80 -14.27 -8.97 -22.68
N PRO A 81 -13.07 -9.33 -23.20
CA PRO A 81 -11.89 -8.46 -23.09
C PRO A 81 -12.08 -7.07 -23.70
N ALA A 82 -12.85 -6.95 -24.80
CA ALA A 82 -13.10 -5.68 -25.46
C ALA A 82 -14.06 -4.80 -24.65
N ARG A 83 -15.15 -5.37 -24.13
CA ARG A 83 -16.11 -4.67 -23.26
C ARG A 83 -15.42 -4.14 -22.01
N GLU A 84 -14.65 -5.00 -21.35
CA GLU A 84 -13.98 -4.67 -20.10
C GLU A 84 -12.87 -3.64 -20.30
N ARG A 85 -12.17 -3.65 -21.44
CA ARG A 85 -11.20 -2.61 -21.78
C ARG A 85 -11.84 -1.23 -21.83
N ILE A 86 -13.03 -1.10 -22.42
CA ILE A 86 -13.76 0.19 -22.50
C ILE A 86 -14.18 0.63 -21.10
N LEU A 87 -14.80 -0.26 -20.31
CA LEU A 87 -15.24 0.05 -18.95
C LEU A 87 -14.06 0.44 -18.04
N HIS A 88 -12.94 -0.27 -18.16
CA HIS A 88 -11.73 0.03 -17.40
C HIS A 88 -11.10 1.36 -17.83
N ALA A 89 -11.01 1.64 -19.13
CA ALA A 89 -10.51 2.92 -19.62
C ALA A 89 -11.43 4.09 -19.21
N PHE A 90 -12.74 3.88 -19.20
CA PHE A 90 -13.71 4.85 -18.68
C PHE A 90 -13.47 5.10 -17.19
N ALA A 91 -13.37 4.04 -16.38
CA ALA A 91 -13.09 4.13 -14.96
C ALA A 91 -11.80 4.91 -14.68
N LEU A 92 -10.71 4.63 -15.40
CA LEU A 92 -9.46 5.39 -15.28
C LEU A 92 -9.64 6.87 -15.65
N GLY A 93 -10.33 7.16 -16.75
CA GLY A 93 -10.54 8.54 -17.21
C GLY A 93 -11.44 9.38 -16.30
N LEU A 94 -12.20 8.78 -15.38
CA LEU A 94 -12.88 9.53 -14.31
C LEU A 94 -11.89 10.23 -13.38
N GLY A 95 -10.67 9.72 -13.23
CA GLY A 95 -9.63 10.31 -12.38
C GLY A 95 -9.19 11.73 -12.79
N ASP A 96 -9.36 12.07 -14.07
CA ASP A 96 -9.03 13.40 -14.60
C ASP A 96 -10.16 14.43 -14.38
N LEU A 97 -11.29 13.99 -13.84
CA LEU A 97 -12.46 14.84 -13.62
C LEU A 97 -12.57 15.28 -12.16
N PRO A 98 -13.21 16.44 -11.89
CA PRO A 98 -13.49 16.87 -10.53
C PRO A 98 -14.34 15.85 -9.75
N THR A 99 -14.15 15.81 -8.44
CA THR A 99 -14.99 15.02 -7.54
C THR A 99 -16.47 15.36 -7.74
N GLY A 100 -17.32 14.33 -7.81
CA GLY A 100 -18.76 14.50 -8.02
C GLY A 100 -19.16 14.73 -9.48
N SER A 101 -18.24 14.56 -10.44
CA SER A 101 -18.59 14.62 -11.88
C SER A 101 -19.55 13.51 -12.33
N VAL A 102 -19.67 12.43 -11.55
CA VAL A 102 -20.66 11.36 -11.76
C VAL A 102 -21.37 11.06 -10.44
N GLY A 103 -22.63 10.66 -10.53
CA GLY A 103 -23.41 10.25 -9.37
C GLY A 103 -22.94 8.91 -8.76
N PRO A 104 -23.33 8.65 -7.50
CA PRO A 104 -22.93 7.44 -6.77
C PRO A 104 -23.34 6.14 -7.48
N GLY A 105 -24.50 6.13 -8.17
CA GLY A 105 -24.96 4.94 -8.90
C GLY A 105 -24.02 4.49 -10.04
N ILE A 106 -23.25 5.42 -10.63
CA ILE A 106 -22.22 5.07 -11.63
C ILE A 106 -21.04 4.39 -10.96
N LEU A 107 -20.58 4.92 -9.82
CA LEU A 107 -19.50 4.33 -9.06
C LEU A 107 -19.89 2.95 -8.52
N ASP A 108 -21.10 2.80 -7.98
CA ASP A 108 -21.63 1.54 -7.48
C ASP A 108 -21.66 0.47 -8.59
N PHE A 109 -22.09 0.84 -9.80
CA PHE A 109 -22.06 -0.06 -10.95
C PHE A 109 -20.63 -0.55 -11.27
N LEU A 110 -19.67 0.36 -11.35
CA LEU A 110 -18.28 0.03 -11.70
C LEU A 110 -17.59 -0.78 -10.58
N LEU A 111 -17.85 -0.46 -9.32
CA LEU A 111 -17.31 -1.18 -8.15
C LEU A 111 -17.89 -2.60 -8.02
N ALA A 112 -19.17 -2.78 -8.38
CA ALA A 112 -19.83 -4.08 -8.33
C ALA A 112 -19.51 -4.97 -9.55
N TYR A 113 -18.86 -4.44 -10.58
CA TYR A 113 -18.59 -5.18 -11.81
C TYR A 113 -17.73 -6.42 -11.54
N ARG A 114 -18.16 -7.59 -12.06
CA ARG A 114 -17.44 -8.86 -11.94
C ARG A 114 -16.69 -9.18 -13.22
N PRO A 115 -15.35 -9.21 -13.21
CA PRO A 115 -14.57 -9.52 -14.40
C PRO A 115 -14.81 -10.94 -14.92
N GLN A 116 -15.07 -11.01 -16.21
CA GLN A 116 -15.20 -12.20 -17.05
C GLN A 116 -13.88 -12.54 -17.75
N THR A 117 -12.98 -11.58 -17.99
CA THR A 117 -11.66 -11.86 -18.59
C THR A 117 -10.61 -12.12 -17.51
N ARG A 118 -10.24 -13.40 -17.33
CA ARG A 118 -9.21 -13.82 -16.37
C ARG A 118 -8.03 -14.46 -17.09
N VAL A 119 -6.84 -13.92 -16.84
CA VAL A 119 -5.57 -14.41 -17.38
C VAL A 119 -4.73 -14.99 -16.26
N ALA A 120 -3.75 -15.82 -16.59
CA ALA A 120 -2.83 -16.37 -15.59
C ALA A 120 -2.12 -15.24 -14.81
N HIS A 121 -1.99 -15.43 -13.50
CA HIS A 121 -1.18 -14.59 -12.64
C HIS A 121 0.30 -14.66 -13.09
N PRO A 122 1.08 -13.57 -13.06
CA PRO A 122 2.50 -13.60 -13.46
C PRO A 122 3.32 -14.67 -12.72
N ASP A 123 3.05 -14.84 -11.42
CA ASP A 123 3.77 -15.76 -10.54
C ASP A 123 3.19 -17.19 -10.51
N THR A 124 2.00 -17.42 -11.07
CA THR A 124 1.36 -18.75 -11.07
C THR A 124 0.31 -18.88 -12.17
N ASP A 125 0.34 -19.99 -12.90
CA ASP A 125 -0.62 -20.31 -13.96
C ASP A 125 -1.95 -20.87 -13.42
N LEU A 126 -2.01 -21.21 -12.13
CA LEU A 126 -3.18 -21.83 -11.50
C LEU A 126 -4.28 -20.82 -11.14
N VAL A 127 -3.94 -19.54 -10.99
CA VAL A 127 -4.86 -18.50 -10.52
C VAL A 127 -5.16 -17.52 -11.65
N GLY A 128 -6.46 -17.30 -11.90
CA GLY A 128 -6.93 -16.32 -12.88
C GLY A 128 -7.14 -14.94 -12.25
N VAL A 129 -6.36 -13.95 -12.71
CA VAL A 129 -6.54 -12.53 -12.34
C VAL A 129 -7.27 -11.76 -13.45
N PRO A 130 -8.08 -10.74 -13.11
CA PRO A 130 -8.69 -9.87 -14.10
C PRO A 130 -7.64 -9.24 -15.02
N LEU A 131 -7.84 -9.30 -16.34
CA LEU A 131 -6.98 -8.56 -17.27
C LEU A 131 -7.22 -7.04 -17.15
N PHE A 132 -8.49 -6.65 -16.94
CA PHE A 132 -8.92 -5.28 -16.74
C PHE A 132 -9.72 -5.19 -15.43
N ASP A 133 -9.09 -4.71 -14.36
CA ASP A 133 -9.70 -4.64 -13.04
C ASP A 133 -10.46 -3.32 -12.84
N ILE A 134 -11.71 -3.30 -13.31
CA ILE A 134 -12.60 -2.12 -13.29
C ILE A 134 -12.88 -1.66 -11.86
N ALA A 135 -13.07 -2.60 -10.92
CA ALA A 135 -13.37 -2.28 -9.52
C ALA A 135 -12.16 -1.64 -8.82
N THR A 136 -10.96 -2.16 -9.06
CA THR A 136 -9.72 -1.58 -8.52
C THR A 136 -9.43 -0.21 -9.15
N ALA A 137 -9.59 -0.06 -10.47
CA ALA A 137 -9.45 1.24 -11.14
C ALA A 137 -10.41 2.29 -10.57
N THR A 138 -11.68 1.92 -10.37
CA THR A 138 -12.70 2.81 -9.78
C THR A 138 -12.39 3.17 -8.34
N THR A 139 -11.94 2.20 -7.55
CA THR A 139 -11.47 2.42 -6.17
C THR A 139 -10.32 3.42 -6.14
N GLY A 140 -9.39 3.34 -7.10
CA GLY A 140 -8.30 4.30 -7.29
C GLY A 140 -8.81 5.73 -7.51
N VAL A 141 -9.82 5.91 -8.36
CA VAL A 141 -10.44 7.23 -8.61
C VAL A 141 -11.14 7.77 -7.37
N VAL A 142 -11.96 6.95 -6.70
CA VAL A 142 -12.64 7.37 -5.46
C VAL A 142 -11.63 7.80 -4.40
N ASN A 143 -10.55 7.03 -4.23
CA ASN A 143 -9.47 7.39 -3.31
C ASN A 143 -8.77 8.69 -3.72
N ALA A 144 -8.54 8.93 -5.02
CA ALA A 144 -7.94 10.17 -5.50
C ALA A 144 -8.82 11.40 -5.22
N TRP A 145 -10.14 11.27 -5.43
CA TRP A 145 -11.12 12.29 -5.09
C TRP A 145 -11.21 12.57 -3.59
N GLU A 146 -11.24 11.53 -2.76
CA GLU A 146 -11.21 11.67 -1.30
C GLU A 146 -9.91 12.31 -0.79
N ARG A 147 -8.78 11.97 -1.41
CA ARG A 147 -7.48 12.60 -1.14
C ARG A 147 -7.47 14.08 -1.54
N GLN A 148 -8.09 14.45 -2.65
CA GLN A 148 -8.26 15.85 -3.04
C GLN A 148 -9.17 16.60 -2.05
N ALA A 149 -10.32 16.05 -1.70
CA ALA A 149 -11.23 16.64 -0.71
C ALA A 149 -10.56 16.83 0.66
N GLY A 150 -9.71 15.87 1.06
CA GLY A 150 -8.88 15.97 2.26
C GLY A 150 -7.88 17.11 2.19
N ARG A 151 -7.18 17.28 1.05
CA ARG A 151 -6.26 18.41 0.83
C ARG A 151 -6.98 19.75 0.96
N ASP A 152 -8.12 19.89 0.30
CA ASP A 152 -8.87 21.14 0.29
C ASP A 152 -9.44 21.48 1.67
N SER A 153 -9.97 20.48 2.38
CA SER A 153 -10.44 20.63 3.77
C SER A 153 -9.31 21.05 4.70
N ALA A 154 -8.16 20.38 4.62
CA ALA A 154 -6.99 20.69 5.44
C ALA A 154 -6.46 22.10 5.18
N ARG A 155 -6.41 22.54 3.91
CA ARG A 155 -6.03 23.90 3.54
C ARG A 155 -7.01 24.95 4.09
N GLY A 156 -8.31 24.68 4.02
CA GLY A 156 -9.32 25.57 4.58
C GLY A 156 -9.22 25.74 6.11
N LEU A 157 -8.64 24.75 6.80
CA LEU A 157 -8.40 24.78 8.24
C LEU A 157 -7.04 25.38 8.63
N LEU A 158 -6.15 25.66 7.67
CA LEU A 158 -4.89 26.37 7.94
C LEU A 158 -5.20 27.86 8.10
N PRO A 159 -4.95 28.47 9.27
CA PRO A 159 -5.31 29.86 9.50
C PRO A 159 -4.43 30.80 8.66
N PRO A 160 -4.95 31.94 8.17
CA PRO A 160 -4.08 33.02 7.72
C PRO A 160 -3.15 33.45 8.88
N ARG A 161 -1.92 33.86 8.56
CA ARG A 161 -0.86 34.20 9.55
C ARG A 161 -1.43 35.00 10.73
N GLY A 162 -1.36 34.42 11.93
CA GLY A 162 -1.69 35.10 13.19
C GLY A 162 -3.11 34.91 13.75
N ALA A 163 -3.84 33.82 13.45
CA ALA A 163 -5.18 33.62 14.01
C ALA A 163 -5.52 32.20 14.50
N ASP A 164 -6.32 32.19 15.58
CA ASP A 164 -6.99 31.14 16.36
C ASP A 164 -6.12 30.14 17.16
N PRO A 165 -5.97 30.30 18.51
CA PRO A 165 -5.18 29.38 19.36
C PRO A 165 -5.73 27.95 19.46
N GLY A 166 -6.81 27.61 18.76
CA GLY A 166 -7.37 26.26 18.69
C GLY A 166 -7.21 25.55 17.33
N TRP A 167 -6.63 26.19 16.31
CA TRP A 167 -6.68 25.67 14.93
C TRP A 167 -6.03 24.29 14.78
N ALA A 168 -4.89 24.05 15.44
CA ALA A 168 -4.19 22.77 15.37
C ALA A 168 -5.03 21.61 15.96
N SER A 169 -5.84 21.90 16.99
CA SER A 169 -6.76 20.92 17.57
C SER A 169 -7.94 20.63 16.62
N GLN A 170 -8.49 21.66 15.97
CA GLN A 170 -9.54 21.50 14.97
C GLN A 170 -9.04 20.71 13.75
N TRP A 171 -7.84 21.02 13.27
CA TRP A 171 -7.19 20.34 12.16
C TRP A 171 -6.94 18.87 12.47
N THR A 172 -6.33 18.56 13.62
CA THR A 172 -6.07 17.17 14.05
C THR A 172 -7.37 16.41 14.31
N GLY A 173 -8.41 17.05 14.84
CA GLY A 173 -9.74 16.46 14.99
C GLY A 173 -10.37 16.09 13.64
N ALA A 174 -10.35 17.00 12.66
CA ALA A 174 -10.86 16.75 11.31
C ALA A 174 -10.08 15.63 10.59
N TYR A 175 -8.76 15.60 10.76
CA TYR A 175 -7.91 14.51 10.26
C TYR A 175 -8.32 13.15 10.86
N LEU A 176 -8.53 13.07 12.17
CA LEU A 176 -8.89 11.80 12.82
C LEU A 176 -10.26 11.29 12.43
N ALA A 177 -11.21 12.20 12.18
CA ALA A 177 -12.55 11.86 11.68
C ALA A 177 -12.55 11.40 10.21
N ALA A 178 -11.49 11.68 9.45
CA ALA A 178 -11.39 11.35 8.03
C ALA A 178 -11.02 9.87 7.79
N GLY A 179 -11.44 9.33 6.64
CA GLY A 179 -11.00 8.01 6.17
C GLY A 179 -9.56 8.01 5.62
N PRO A 180 -8.99 6.83 5.29
CA PRO A 180 -7.57 6.70 4.93
C PRO A 180 -7.10 7.59 3.77
N ALA A 181 -7.83 7.60 2.65
CA ALA A 181 -7.46 8.41 1.48
C ALA A 181 -7.53 9.92 1.78
N ARG A 182 -8.55 10.34 2.52
CA ARG A 182 -8.72 11.75 2.93
C ARG A 182 -7.63 12.18 3.92
N ARG A 183 -7.22 11.31 4.85
CA ARG A 183 -6.06 11.55 5.74
C ARG A 183 -4.76 11.76 4.98
N GLN A 184 -4.51 10.98 3.92
CA GLN A 184 -3.36 11.22 3.06
C GLN A 184 -3.43 12.63 2.44
N GLY A 185 -4.62 13.06 2.03
CA GLY A 185 -4.84 14.41 1.53
C GLY A 185 -4.53 15.50 2.55
N PHE A 186 -4.92 15.30 3.82
CA PHE A 186 -4.53 16.21 4.90
C PHE A 186 -3.00 16.32 5.03
N ALA A 187 -2.29 15.19 4.99
CA ALA A 187 -0.83 15.21 5.07
C ALA A 187 -0.19 15.95 3.88
N ASP A 188 -0.69 15.77 2.66
CA ASP A 188 -0.18 16.48 1.48
C ASP A 188 -0.40 18.00 1.54
N ALA A 189 -1.48 18.46 2.20
CA ALA A 189 -1.77 19.90 2.33
C ALA A 189 -0.70 20.65 3.12
N LEU A 190 0.07 19.95 3.98
CA LEU A 190 1.15 20.53 4.76
C LEU A 190 2.28 21.09 3.88
N ASP A 191 2.42 20.62 2.64
CA ASP A 191 3.41 21.15 1.69
C ASP A 191 3.16 22.62 1.33
N THR A 192 1.95 23.12 1.60
CA THR A 192 1.56 24.52 1.40
C THR A 192 1.50 25.34 2.70
N ALA A 193 1.75 24.71 3.85
CA ALA A 193 1.71 25.36 5.15
C ALA A 193 3.02 26.15 5.42
N SER A 194 2.94 27.21 6.23
CA SER A 194 4.13 27.94 6.66
C SER A 194 4.91 27.14 7.72
N PRO A 195 6.23 27.35 7.85
CA PRO A 195 7.03 26.66 8.86
C PRO A 195 6.50 26.84 10.30
N GLU A 196 5.89 27.99 10.61
CA GLU A 196 5.25 28.25 11.91
C GLU A 196 4.05 27.33 12.13
N GLN A 197 3.18 27.19 11.13
CA GLN A 197 2.01 26.31 11.19
C GLN A 197 2.44 24.85 11.33
N VAL A 198 3.48 24.45 10.58
CA VAL A 198 4.02 23.09 10.65
C VAL A 198 4.61 22.81 12.04
N ARG A 199 5.31 23.76 12.66
CA ARG A 199 5.85 23.64 14.03
C ARG A 199 4.74 23.48 15.08
N GLU A 200 3.71 24.30 15.01
CA GLU A 200 2.58 24.21 15.95
C GLU A 200 1.82 22.90 15.79
N LEU A 201 1.57 22.47 14.55
CA LEU A 201 0.93 21.19 14.27
C LEU A 201 1.80 20.00 14.68
N ALA A 202 3.13 20.08 14.52
CA ALA A 202 4.07 19.06 14.98
C ALA A 202 3.92 18.82 16.48
N ALA A 203 3.94 19.89 17.28
CA ALA A 203 3.77 19.81 18.73
C ALA A 203 2.42 19.16 19.10
N ALA A 204 1.33 19.58 18.45
CA ALA A 204 0.01 19.01 18.68
C ALA A 204 -0.11 17.53 18.25
N ALA A 205 0.54 17.14 17.15
CA ALA A 205 0.52 15.77 16.64
C ALA A 205 1.34 14.83 17.53
N VAL A 206 2.52 15.26 17.99
CA VAL A 206 3.36 14.47 18.91
C VAL A 206 2.70 14.29 20.26
N ASP A 207 2.10 15.34 20.84
CA ASP A 207 1.37 15.22 22.11
C ASP A 207 0.24 14.16 22.04
N LYS A 208 -0.41 14.04 20.89
CA LYS A 208 -1.47 13.05 20.64
C LYS A 208 -0.97 11.67 20.22
N LEU A 209 0.26 11.56 19.72
CA LEU A 209 0.78 10.38 19.03
C LEU A 209 0.72 9.12 19.90
N THR A 210 1.09 9.24 21.18
CA THR A 210 1.09 8.12 22.14
C THR A 210 -0.30 7.52 22.34
N ARG A 211 -1.36 8.32 22.24
CA ARG A 211 -2.76 7.87 22.41
C ARG A 211 -3.45 7.58 21.08
N THR A 212 -2.93 8.14 19.99
CA THR A 212 -3.59 8.11 18.68
C THR A 212 -2.57 7.77 17.59
N PRO A 213 -2.32 6.47 17.32
CA PRO A 213 -1.39 6.00 16.30
C PRO A 213 -1.56 6.63 14.93
N ASP A 214 -2.80 6.98 14.57
CA ASP A 214 -3.12 7.59 13.28
C ASP A 214 -2.42 8.95 13.05
N MET A 215 -1.90 9.59 14.10
CA MET A 215 -1.09 10.82 14.01
C MET A 215 0.32 10.60 13.45
N THR A 216 0.81 9.36 13.36
CA THR A 216 2.18 9.05 12.92
C THR A 216 2.51 9.70 11.58
N LEU A 217 1.57 9.64 10.62
CA LEU A 217 1.76 10.23 9.30
C LEU A 217 1.96 11.75 9.37
N VAL A 218 1.12 12.44 10.14
CA VAL A 218 1.14 13.90 10.27
C VAL A 218 2.41 14.35 10.98
N ALA A 219 2.73 13.72 12.12
CA ALA A 219 3.92 14.05 12.89
C ALA A 219 5.20 13.82 12.07
N ALA A 220 5.28 12.72 11.31
CA ALA A 220 6.41 12.44 10.44
C ALA A 220 6.49 13.44 9.28
N ARG A 221 5.35 13.83 8.68
CA ARG A 221 5.32 14.82 7.59
C ARG A 221 5.79 16.18 8.08
N CYS A 222 5.37 16.59 9.28
CA CYS A 222 5.85 17.83 9.89
C CYS A 222 7.35 17.79 10.17
N ALA A 223 7.86 16.69 10.75
CA ALA A 223 9.30 16.53 10.99
C ALA A 223 10.10 16.66 9.69
N MET A 224 9.59 16.07 8.60
CA MET A 224 10.22 16.17 7.30
C MET A 224 10.23 17.59 6.74
N LEU A 225 9.09 18.29 6.78
CA LEU A 225 8.98 19.66 6.28
C LEU A 225 9.84 20.65 7.07
N LEU A 226 10.09 20.36 8.35
CA LEU A 226 10.97 21.15 9.21
C LEU A 226 12.45 20.74 9.12
N ALA A 227 12.76 19.67 8.39
CA ALA A 227 14.07 19.02 8.40
C ALA A 227 14.58 18.72 9.83
N ASP A 228 13.66 18.32 10.72
CA ASP A 228 13.95 18.03 12.12
C ASP A 228 14.16 16.52 12.31
N SER A 229 15.42 16.09 12.17
CA SER A 229 15.82 14.70 12.35
C SER A 229 15.59 14.18 13.78
N ALA A 230 15.61 15.05 14.79
CA ALA A 230 15.35 14.64 16.16
C ALA A 230 13.86 14.29 16.35
N LEU A 231 12.98 15.17 15.85
CA LEU A 231 11.55 14.94 15.84
C LEU A 231 11.19 13.70 15.03
N LEU A 232 11.79 13.50 13.85
CA LEU A 232 11.53 12.32 13.02
C LEU A 232 11.87 11.02 13.77
N ARG A 233 13.01 10.98 14.49
CA ARG A 233 13.38 9.82 15.32
C ARG A 233 12.39 9.57 16.45
N GLU A 234 11.93 10.62 17.13
CA GLU A 234 10.92 10.52 18.19
C GLU A 234 9.61 9.95 17.64
N VAL A 235 9.15 10.47 16.50
CA VAL A 235 7.94 9.99 15.83
C VAL A 235 8.07 8.53 15.41
N LEU A 236 9.24 8.08 14.96
CA LEU A 236 9.41 6.69 14.55
C LEU A 236 9.46 5.74 15.75
N ALA A 237 10.11 6.14 16.84
CA ALA A 237 10.17 5.35 18.08
C ALA A 237 8.76 5.11 18.67
N THR A 238 7.92 6.15 18.66
CA THR A 238 6.58 6.15 19.27
C THR A 238 5.47 5.79 18.28
N GLY A 239 5.66 6.08 17.00
CA GLY A 239 4.66 6.00 15.94
C GLY A 239 4.28 4.58 15.57
N ARG A 240 3.02 4.40 15.19
CA ARG A 240 2.40 3.11 14.89
C ARG A 240 1.36 3.28 13.77
N GLY A 241 0.83 2.17 13.28
CA GLY A 241 -0.27 2.18 12.31
C GLY A 241 0.14 2.52 10.87
N PRO A 242 -0.83 2.85 10.00
CA PRO A 242 -0.63 2.89 8.55
C PRO A 242 0.34 3.98 8.08
N GLY A 243 0.52 5.05 8.88
CA GLY A 243 1.45 6.13 8.58
C GLY A 243 2.93 5.78 8.75
N LEU A 244 3.24 4.68 9.45
CA LEU A 244 4.62 4.31 9.78
C LEU A 244 5.45 3.94 8.55
N ALA A 245 4.85 3.27 7.55
CA ALA A 245 5.57 2.89 6.33
C ALA A 245 6.10 4.13 5.58
N ALA A 246 5.25 5.14 5.39
CA ALA A 246 5.64 6.39 4.75
C ALA A 246 6.70 7.14 5.58
N ALA A 247 6.55 7.18 6.91
CA ALA A 247 7.52 7.80 7.81
C ALA A 247 8.91 7.14 7.73
N LEU A 248 8.97 5.81 7.65
CA LEU A 248 10.22 5.05 7.50
C LEU A 248 10.88 5.30 6.13
N GLN A 249 10.08 5.36 5.05
CA GLN A 249 10.61 5.72 3.72
C GLN A 249 11.21 7.12 3.70
N TRP A 250 10.59 8.08 4.39
CA TRP A 250 11.16 9.42 4.51
C TRP A 250 12.45 9.44 5.34
N ALA A 251 12.49 8.66 6.43
CA ALA A 251 13.69 8.50 7.23
C ALA A 251 14.83 7.87 6.44
N ASP A 252 14.53 6.90 5.58
CA ASP A 252 15.51 6.27 4.69
C ASP A 252 16.19 7.31 3.78
N ALA A 253 15.39 8.24 3.23
CA ALA A 253 15.86 9.28 2.33
C ALA A 253 16.55 10.46 3.03
N ALA A 254 16.17 10.77 4.28
CA ALA A 254 16.58 11.99 4.97
C ALA A 254 17.69 11.81 6.00
N LEU A 255 17.75 10.65 6.67
CA LEU A 255 18.68 10.43 7.77
C LEU A 255 20.03 9.88 7.26
N PRO A 256 21.16 10.31 7.87
CA PRO A 256 22.46 9.69 7.63
C PRO A 256 22.45 8.18 7.95
N GLU A 257 23.34 7.42 7.30
CA GLU A 257 23.45 5.97 7.49
C GLU A 257 23.60 5.56 8.96
N SER A 258 24.46 6.24 9.72
CA SER A 258 24.65 5.96 11.15
C SER A 258 23.37 6.14 11.98
N GLU A 259 22.59 7.17 11.70
CA GLU A 259 21.32 7.41 12.38
C GLU A 259 20.25 6.39 11.98
N ARG A 260 20.26 5.91 10.72
CA ARG A 260 19.35 4.85 10.26
C ARG A 260 19.67 3.51 10.93
N ILE A 261 20.94 3.18 11.12
CA ILE A 261 21.39 1.97 11.83
C ILE A 261 20.93 2.03 13.30
N ASP A 262 21.21 3.13 13.99
CA ASP A 262 20.78 3.39 15.36
C ASP A 262 19.26 3.28 15.53
N LEU A 263 18.51 3.83 14.58
CA LEU A 263 17.05 3.79 14.58
C LEU A 263 16.53 2.37 14.34
N LEU A 264 17.09 1.65 13.37
CA LEU A 264 16.73 0.27 13.06
C LEU A 264 16.91 -0.65 14.28
N GLN A 265 18.06 -0.53 14.95
CA GLN A 265 18.34 -1.31 16.16
C GLN A 265 17.36 -0.97 17.29
N ARG A 266 17.10 0.31 17.55
CA ARG A 266 16.11 0.74 18.56
C ARG A 266 14.71 0.22 18.26
N LEU A 267 14.21 0.41 17.04
CA LEU A 267 12.87 -0.03 16.64
C LEU A 267 12.72 -1.56 16.74
N SER A 268 13.78 -2.30 16.46
CA SER A 268 13.75 -3.76 16.60
C SER A 268 13.60 -4.24 18.05
N HIS A 269 14.08 -3.43 19.01
CA HIS A 269 14.02 -3.76 20.43
C HIS A 269 12.72 -3.25 21.08
N ASP A 270 12.35 -2.00 20.78
CA ASP A 270 11.32 -1.27 21.52
C ASP A 270 9.94 -1.30 20.84
N ALA A 271 9.88 -1.56 19.53
CA ALA A 271 8.63 -1.52 18.78
C ALA A 271 7.93 -2.90 18.73
N PRO A 272 6.59 -2.93 18.56
CA PRO A 272 5.87 -4.17 18.30
C PRO A 272 6.45 -4.89 17.06
N PRO A 273 6.40 -6.23 17.02
CA PRO A 273 7.06 -7.00 15.95
C PRO A 273 6.68 -6.58 14.53
N ALA A 274 5.42 -6.17 14.30
CA ALA A 274 4.98 -5.70 12.98
C ALA A 274 5.67 -4.39 12.56
N SER A 275 5.87 -3.46 13.50
CA SER A 275 6.59 -2.20 13.27
C SER A 275 8.09 -2.44 13.07
N ALA A 276 8.67 -3.33 13.87
CA ALA A 276 10.07 -3.74 13.71
C ALA A 276 10.33 -4.43 12.37
N ALA A 277 9.45 -5.35 11.96
CA ALA A 277 9.52 -6.00 10.65
C ALA A 277 9.41 -4.99 9.50
N LEU A 278 8.55 -3.97 9.63
CA LEU A 278 8.43 -2.90 8.64
C LEU A 278 9.69 -2.03 8.60
N ALA A 279 10.29 -1.72 9.75
CA ALA A 279 11.56 -0.97 9.82
C ALA A 279 12.71 -1.76 9.16
N ILE A 280 12.78 -3.08 9.39
CA ILE A 280 13.72 -3.97 8.70
C ILE A 280 13.51 -3.92 7.19
N ALA A 281 12.26 -4.03 6.72
CA ALA A 281 11.98 -4.01 5.28
C ALA A 281 12.29 -2.66 4.62
N ALA A 282 12.09 -1.54 5.34
CA ALA A 282 12.25 -0.20 4.80
C ALA A 282 13.70 0.34 4.86
N LEU A 283 14.40 0.14 5.99
CA LEU A 283 15.70 0.79 6.24
C LEU A 283 16.89 -0.12 5.96
N ALA A 284 16.76 -1.42 6.24
CA ALA A 284 17.91 -2.32 6.21
C ALA A 284 18.47 -2.60 4.79
N PRO A 285 17.69 -2.65 3.68
CA PRO A 285 18.24 -2.93 2.36
C PRO A 285 19.39 -2.00 1.95
N GLY A 286 19.25 -0.69 2.21
CA GLY A 286 20.29 0.31 1.92
C GLY A 286 21.50 0.25 2.84
N LEU A 287 21.46 -0.56 3.90
CA LEU A 287 22.49 -0.66 4.93
C LEU A 287 23.23 -2.01 4.93
N LEU A 288 22.90 -2.92 4.01
CA LEU A 288 23.49 -4.27 3.94
C LEU A 288 24.99 -4.31 3.65
N GLN A 289 25.55 -3.20 3.16
CA GLN A 289 26.99 -3.02 2.99
C GLN A 289 27.75 -2.92 4.34
N HIS A 290 27.04 -2.62 5.42
CA HIS A 290 27.61 -2.57 6.77
C HIS A 290 27.58 -3.96 7.41
N PRO A 291 28.74 -4.56 7.74
CA PRO A 291 28.80 -5.93 8.28
C PRO A 291 27.97 -6.12 9.53
N GLU A 292 27.90 -5.11 10.40
CA GLU A 292 27.11 -5.14 11.64
C GLU A 292 25.61 -5.33 11.39
N VAL A 293 25.06 -4.72 10.33
CA VAL A 293 23.65 -4.85 9.97
C VAL A 293 23.39 -6.23 9.37
N ALA A 294 24.28 -6.71 8.50
CA ALA A 294 24.17 -8.04 7.93
C ALA A 294 24.24 -9.11 9.03
N ASP A 295 25.23 -9.03 9.94
CA ASP A 295 25.40 -9.94 11.08
C ASP A 295 24.17 -9.98 11.96
N TRP A 296 23.61 -8.81 12.26
CA TRP A 296 22.39 -8.68 13.04
C TRP A 296 21.17 -9.32 12.34
N LEU A 297 20.97 -9.11 11.04
CA LEU A 297 19.90 -9.76 10.28
C LEU A 297 20.05 -11.28 10.24
N PHE A 298 21.27 -11.79 10.12
CA PHE A 298 21.54 -13.23 10.21
C PHE A 298 21.17 -13.80 11.58
N ALA A 299 21.44 -13.07 12.66
CA ALA A 299 21.02 -13.47 14.02
C ALA A 299 19.49 -13.53 14.15
N LEU A 300 18.77 -12.63 13.46
CA LEU A 300 17.30 -12.62 13.45
C LEU A 300 16.66 -13.74 12.63
N LEU A 301 17.38 -14.48 11.79
CA LEU A 301 16.77 -15.55 10.97
C LEU A 301 16.07 -16.62 11.81
N ALA A 302 16.54 -16.87 13.04
CA ALA A 302 15.91 -17.80 13.96
C ALA A 302 14.71 -17.19 14.71
N ASP A 303 14.56 -15.85 14.72
CA ASP A 303 13.51 -15.16 15.47
C ASP A 303 12.12 -15.44 14.85
N PRO A 304 11.16 -15.98 15.62
CA PRO A 304 9.86 -16.37 15.07
C PRO A 304 9.08 -15.21 14.44
N ALA A 305 9.23 -13.98 14.94
CA ALA A 305 8.48 -12.82 14.49
C ALA A 305 9.20 -12.01 13.41
N LEU A 306 10.51 -11.83 13.51
CA LEU A 306 11.29 -10.95 12.62
C LEU A 306 12.07 -11.68 11.54
N GLY A 307 12.31 -12.99 11.70
CA GLY A 307 13.21 -13.71 10.80
C GLY A 307 12.73 -13.83 9.35
N ALA A 308 11.41 -13.69 9.09
CA ALA A 308 10.90 -13.61 7.72
C ALA A 308 11.25 -12.28 7.04
N ALA A 309 11.12 -11.16 7.77
CA ALA A 309 11.53 -9.84 7.28
C ALA A 309 13.05 -9.82 7.05
N ALA A 310 13.83 -10.36 7.98
CA ALA A 310 15.28 -10.47 7.82
C ALA A 310 15.68 -11.30 6.61
N ALA A 311 15.04 -12.46 6.39
CA ALA A 311 15.30 -13.31 5.22
C ALA A 311 14.98 -12.60 3.90
N LEU A 312 13.85 -11.91 3.81
CA LEU A 312 13.48 -11.12 2.65
C LEU A 312 14.45 -9.96 2.42
N THR A 313 14.86 -9.23 3.46
CA THR A 313 15.88 -8.17 3.29
C THR A 313 17.20 -8.75 2.78
N LEU A 314 17.68 -9.85 3.36
CA LEU A 314 18.93 -10.50 2.94
C LEU A 314 18.87 -11.03 1.49
N SER A 315 17.69 -11.43 1.00
CA SER A 315 17.53 -11.87 -0.40
C SER A 315 17.74 -10.76 -1.43
N HIS A 316 17.65 -9.49 -1.02
CA HIS A 316 17.92 -8.35 -1.90
C HIS A 316 19.42 -7.96 -1.95
N SER A 317 20.28 -8.64 -1.18
CA SER A 317 21.71 -8.37 -1.19
C SER A 317 22.41 -9.07 -2.36
N ASP A 318 23.12 -8.32 -3.20
CA ASP A 318 24.01 -8.90 -4.22
C ASP A 318 25.44 -9.18 -3.67
N ALA A 319 25.69 -8.90 -2.39
CA ALA A 319 27.01 -9.06 -1.81
C ALA A 319 27.41 -10.56 -1.75
N PRO A 320 28.54 -10.97 -2.35
CA PRO A 320 28.96 -12.38 -2.36
C PRO A 320 29.12 -12.99 -0.97
N ALA A 321 29.53 -12.18 0.02
CA ALA A 321 29.66 -12.61 1.41
C ALA A 321 28.30 -12.96 2.05
N VAL A 322 27.26 -12.18 1.77
CA VAL A 322 25.89 -12.44 2.26
C VAL A 322 25.32 -13.68 1.57
N GLN A 323 25.48 -13.79 0.25
CA GLN A 323 25.01 -14.95 -0.51
C GLN A 323 25.71 -16.25 -0.10
N GLY A 324 27.04 -16.21 0.10
CA GLY A 324 27.81 -17.35 0.61
C GLY A 324 27.31 -17.81 1.97
N ARG A 325 27.12 -16.88 2.91
CA ARG A 325 26.64 -17.21 4.26
C ARG A 325 25.19 -17.73 4.27
N LEU A 326 24.32 -17.22 3.41
CA LEU A 326 22.97 -17.78 3.22
C LEU A 326 23.04 -19.22 2.73
N ALA A 327 23.93 -19.52 1.76
CA ALA A 327 24.11 -20.88 1.24
C ALA A 327 24.62 -21.84 2.31
N ASP A 328 25.62 -21.42 3.10
CA ASP A 328 26.17 -22.20 4.21
C ASP A 328 25.10 -22.51 5.27
N LEU A 329 24.29 -21.51 5.63
CA LEU A 329 23.18 -21.68 6.57
C LEU A 329 22.07 -22.57 6.03
N ALA A 330 21.71 -22.44 4.75
CA ALA A 330 20.71 -23.30 4.12
C ALA A 330 21.16 -24.77 4.05
N ALA A 331 22.47 -25.01 3.85
CA ALA A 331 23.06 -26.34 3.84
C ALA A 331 23.09 -27.00 5.23
N ALA A 332 23.04 -26.22 6.31
CA ALA A 332 23.11 -26.71 7.69
C ALA A 332 21.84 -27.44 8.19
N GLY A 333 20.76 -27.51 7.41
CA GLY A 333 19.63 -28.44 7.65
C GLY A 333 18.35 -27.83 8.27
N ASP A 334 17.69 -28.56 9.18
CA ASP A 334 16.25 -28.36 9.54
C ASP A 334 15.91 -27.15 10.43
N ALA A 335 16.92 -26.38 10.86
CA ALA A 335 16.70 -25.20 11.69
C ALA A 335 15.79 -24.17 11.00
N LEU A 336 15.01 -23.41 11.79
CA LEU A 336 14.13 -22.37 11.24
C LEU A 336 14.93 -21.31 10.44
N SER A 337 16.13 -20.98 10.91
CA SER A 337 17.07 -20.08 10.23
C SER A 337 17.52 -20.61 8.87
N ALA A 338 17.84 -21.90 8.79
CA ALA A 338 18.27 -22.57 7.56
C ALA A 338 17.14 -22.65 6.52
N ARG A 339 15.91 -22.97 6.94
CA ARG A 339 14.72 -22.92 6.06
C ARG A 339 14.47 -21.52 5.51
N ARG A 340 14.63 -20.48 6.33
CA ARG A 340 14.47 -19.08 5.90
C ARG A 340 15.60 -18.61 4.99
N ALA A 341 16.83 -19.06 5.23
CA ALA A 341 17.95 -18.83 4.32
C ALA A 341 17.68 -19.45 2.94
N ALA A 342 17.14 -20.68 2.89
CA ALA A 342 16.74 -21.31 1.63
C ALA A 342 15.66 -20.52 0.87
N VAL A 343 14.65 -20.00 1.59
CA VAL A 343 13.62 -19.12 1.01
C VAL A 343 14.22 -17.83 0.46
N ALA A 344 15.17 -17.21 1.18
CA ALA A 344 15.84 -16.00 0.73
C ALA A 344 16.61 -16.22 -0.59
N ILE A 345 17.34 -17.32 -0.71
CA ILE A 345 18.06 -17.69 -1.95
C ILE A 345 17.09 -17.86 -3.12
N GLU A 346 15.98 -18.56 -2.89
CA GLU A 346 14.98 -18.80 -3.94
C GLU A 346 14.28 -17.50 -4.38
N ALA A 347 13.99 -16.60 -3.43
CA ALA A 347 13.45 -15.27 -3.74
C ALA A 347 14.43 -14.46 -4.61
N ALA A 348 15.72 -14.43 -4.25
CA ALA A 348 16.76 -13.73 -5.01
C ALA A 348 16.86 -14.23 -6.47
N ARG A 349 16.78 -15.55 -6.67
CA ARG A 349 16.80 -16.14 -8.03
C ARG A 349 15.62 -15.70 -8.88
N ARG A 350 14.42 -15.62 -8.30
CA ARG A 350 13.21 -15.20 -9.03
C ARG A 350 13.28 -13.73 -9.44
N THR A 351 13.77 -12.87 -8.55
CA THR A 351 13.97 -11.45 -8.86
C THR A 351 14.94 -11.28 -10.04
N ASN A 352 16.04 -12.04 -10.05
CA ASN A 352 17.04 -11.97 -11.13
C ASN A 352 16.54 -12.58 -12.45
N ALA A 353 15.74 -13.65 -12.41
CA ALA A 353 15.15 -14.26 -13.61
C ALA A 353 14.00 -13.44 -14.23
N GLY A 354 13.37 -12.55 -13.46
CA GLY A 354 12.33 -11.64 -13.94
C GLY A 354 12.86 -10.38 -14.65
N GLY A 355 14.14 -10.04 -14.47
CA GLY A 355 14.78 -8.90 -15.13
C GLY A 355 15.24 -9.17 -16.58
N GLU A 356 15.22 -10.43 -17.03
CA GLU A 356 15.64 -10.83 -18.38
C GLU A 356 14.47 -11.10 -19.35
N ARG A 357 13.25 -10.60 -19.09
CA ARG A 357 12.07 -10.85 -19.95
C ARG A 357 11.42 -9.61 -20.53
#